data_AF-A0A7X3IDD6-F1
#
_entry.id   AF-A0A7X3IDD6-F1
#
_cell.length_a   1.000
_cell.length_b   1.000
_cell.length_c   1.000
_cell.angle_alpha   90.00
_cell.angle_beta   90.00
_cell.angle_gamma   90.00
#
_symmetry.space_group_name_H-M   'P 1'
#
loop_
_entity.id
_entity.type
_entity.pdbx_description
1 polymer ?
#
loop_
_entity_poly.entity_id
_entity_poly.type
_entity_poly.pdbx_seq_one_letter_code
_entity_poly.pdbx_strand_id
1 'polypeptide(L)'
;MTTITPFAAGSYLTARNASNLTTLKNQLNDLSNQVSSGKVATTYGGLGSGRSTALAAQATLSALTGYAAGIGAAQTRTNLAVTSLTQVATIGTSARDTLNNGLQSAAASSVAGRATALSDLQTALDTLNQSAAGNYLFGGGNATTPPVADVNTILSGTTNSDGTPKLGLQGYIAAQVKADLGSGMGRLTVSPTGNNPVVVSEPNDATRGTFGFTLGGATSSAPSLPTAITATPVAGTATTPGTVSFNVNTQPAVGDSVTVTLQMSDKTSTTLTLTAVSGSSDPAATGMGATFKIGANTAETADNLNTALQGALAAAAGTTLAASSTATAAGNFFKGSASAGVYPPHIDTSSGLPAYVAGTKDNTVLWYQGEDSGTPAIDTQSVQISAGASIGTGARANDGSIQQVLTGLATMAYALPATTGGDVNTAYQAVVDRAGSLLTSAYTSPSIQDTVTQLSLASARLTNASSTNAATQNTVQNTIDGIEQAPTEEVVAKLLDVQNRLQASYQITATLSKLSLVNYIS
;
A
#
# COMPACT_ATOMS: atom_id res chain seq x y z
N MET A 1 93.33 27.23 -2.87
CA MET A 1 92.80 28.23 -1.93
C MET A 1 91.52 27.68 -1.33
N THR A 2 91.61 27.15 -0.11
CA THR A 2 90.48 26.72 0.72
C THR A 2 90.60 27.53 2.00
N THR A 3 89.76 28.56 2.13
CA THR A 3 89.69 29.40 3.32
C THR A 3 88.95 28.62 4.41
N ILE A 4 89.72 28.04 5.33
CA ILE A 4 89.19 27.46 6.57
C ILE A 4 88.97 28.63 7.53
N THR A 5 87.70 28.96 7.79
CA THR A 5 87.31 29.91 8.84
C THR A 5 87.74 29.38 10.21
N PRO A 6 88.30 30.21 11.12
CA PRO A 6 88.70 29.75 12.44
C PRO A 6 87.46 29.39 13.26
N PHE A 7 87.36 28.12 13.67
CA PHE A 7 86.39 27.69 14.68
C PHE A 7 86.75 28.36 16.01
N ALA A 8 86.06 29.43 16.38
CA ALA A 8 86.15 30.00 17.72
C ALA A 8 85.62 28.97 18.73
N ALA A 9 86.46 28.53 19.67
CA ALA A 9 86.19 27.44 20.62
C ALA A 9 84.95 27.63 21.54
N GLY A 10 84.29 28.80 21.49
CA GLY A 10 83.03 29.09 22.21
C GLY A 10 81.76 29.11 21.34
N SER A 11 81.84 29.07 20.02
CA SER A 11 80.65 29.23 19.15
C SER A 11 79.71 28.03 19.18
N TYR A 12 80.25 26.81 19.28
CA TYR A 12 79.47 25.58 19.38
C TYR A 12 78.67 25.49 20.67
N LEU A 13 79.27 25.84 21.82
CA LEU A 13 78.61 25.82 23.13
C LEU A 13 77.52 26.89 23.23
N THR A 14 77.78 28.09 22.71
CA THR A 14 76.81 29.19 22.67
C THR A 14 75.66 28.89 21.70
N ALA A 15 75.95 28.35 20.51
CA ALA A 15 74.92 27.92 19.57
C ALA A 15 74.06 26.79 20.13
N ARG A 16 74.66 25.84 20.85
CA ARG A 16 73.96 24.73 21.50
C ARG A 16 73.10 25.20 22.69
N ASN A 17 73.58 26.15 23.48
CA ASN A 17 72.79 26.74 24.56
C ASN A 17 71.63 27.59 24.02
N ALA A 18 71.86 28.34 22.93
CA ALA A 18 70.81 29.09 22.25
C ALA A 18 69.75 28.18 21.60
N SER A 19 70.15 27.05 21.02
CA SER A 19 69.20 26.05 20.49
C SER A 19 68.41 25.37 21.62
N ASN A 20 69.05 25.05 22.74
CA ASN A 20 68.39 24.47 23.91
C ASN A 20 67.38 25.45 24.55
N LEU A 21 67.74 26.73 24.66
CA LEU A 21 66.86 27.77 25.21
C LEU A 21 65.66 28.02 24.29
N THR A 22 65.89 28.05 22.97
CA THR A 22 64.80 28.16 21.98
C THR A 22 63.87 26.96 22.07
N THR A 23 64.42 25.74 22.25
CA THR A 23 63.63 24.52 22.44
C THR A 23 62.78 24.58 23.72
N LEU A 24 63.37 24.98 24.85
CA LEU A 24 62.65 25.13 26.12
C LEU A 24 61.55 26.21 26.05
N LYS A 25 61.81 27.33 25.34
CA LYS A 25 60.79 28.36 25.10
C LYS A 25 59.65 27.85 24.25
N ASN A 26 59.93 27.08 23.20
CA ASN A 26 58.88 26.46 22.38
C ASN A 26 58.06 25.46 23.23
N GLN A 27 58.70 24.63 24.04
CA GLN A 27 58.02 23.72 24.97
C GLN A 27 57.16 24.45 26.01
N LEU A 28 57.64 25.58 26.54
CA LEU A 28 56.89 26.42 27.46
C LEU A 28 55.63 27.01 26.79
N ASN A 29 55.76 27.49 25.56
CA ASN A 29 54.65 28.02 24.77
C ASN A 29 53.63 26.92 24.45
N ASP A 30 54.09 25.73 24.06
CA ASP A 30 53.22 24.59 23.76
C ASP A 30 52.45 24.14 25.00
N LEU A 31 53.12 23.98 26.14
CA LEU A 31 52.48 23.62 27.41
C LEU A 31 51.53 24.72 27.89
N SER A 32 51.87 26.00 27.70
CA SER A 32 50.96 27.12 28.03
C SER A 32 49.72 27.12 27.13
N ASN A 33 49.88 26.82 25.84
CA ASN A 33 48.77 26.65 24.90
C ASN A 33 47.92 25.43 25.27
N GLN A 34 48.50 24.32 25.72
CA GLN A 34 47.76 23.15 26.20
C GLN A 34 46.95 23.46 27.46
N VAL A 35 47.53 24.18 28.43
CA VAL A 35 46.80 24.64 29.63
C VAL A 35 45.67 25.60 29.24
N SER A 36 45.91 26.51 28.29
CA SER A 36 44.89 27.49 27.87
C SER A 36 43.77 26.89 27.03
N SER A 37 44.07 25.89 26.19
CA SER A 37 43.10 25.30 25.25
C SER A 37 42.44 24.03 25.80
N GLY A 38 43.01 23.42 26.84
CA GLY A 38 42.61 22.10 27.34
C GLY A 38 42.91 20.95 26.37
N LYS A 39 43.56 21.23 25.23
CA LYS A 39 43.87 20.23 24.19
C LYS A 39 45.37 20.02 24.03
N VAL A 40 45.77 18.78 23.71
CA VAL A 40 47.17 18.37 23.48
C VAL A 40 47.79 19.15 22.32
N ALA A 41 47.00 19.45 21.29
CA ALA A 41 47.41 20.30 20.19
C ALA A 41 46.20 21.00 19.54
N THR A 42 46.43 22.19 18.99
CA THR A 42 45.43 22.95 18.22
C THR A 42 45.35 22.50 16.75
N THR A 43 46.28 21.67 16.31
CA THR A 43 46.31 21.08 14.97
C THR A 43 46.51 19.57 15.07
N TYR A 44 45.96 18.81 14.13
CA TYR A 44 46.23 17.37 14.00
C TYR A 44 47.74 17.08 13.90
N GLY A 45 48.49 18.05 13.36
CA GLY A 45 49.95 18.15 13.38
C GLY A 45 50.60 17.82 14.72
N GLY A 46 50.05 18.37 15.82
CA GLY A 46 50.64 18.25 17.15
C GLY A 46 50.19 17.03 17.95
N LEU A 47 49.27 16.18 17.46
CA LEU A 47 48.77 15.00 18.17
C LEU A 47 49.75 13.81 18.19
N GLY A 48 50.91 13.91 17.54
CA GLY A 48 51.93 12.86 17.53
C GLY A 48 51.41 11.51 17.02
N SER A 49 51.65 10.44 17.79
CA SER A 49 51.24 9.07 17.46
C SER A 49 49.72 8.86 17.48
N GLY A 50 48.95 9.72 18.13
CA GLY A 50 47.49 9.63 18.20
C GLY A 50 46.78 10.17 16.94
N ARG A 51 47.49 10.86 16.04
CA ARG A 51 46.89 11.54 14.87
C ARG A 51 46.06 10.61 13.98
N SER A 52 46.61 9.46 13.60
CA SER A 52 45.93 8.53 12.69
C SER A 52 44.65 7.97 13.30
N THR A 53 44.70 7.62 14.59
CA THR A 53 43.54 7.14 15.35
C THR A 53 42.47 8.23 15.49
N ALA A 54 42.86 9.46 15.83
CA ALA A 54 41.91 10.58 15.94
C ALA A 54 41.22 10.89 14.60
N LEU A 55 41.97 10.87 13.48
CA LEU A 55 41.39 11.10 12.16
C LEU A 55 40.42 9.98 11.75
N ALA A 56 40.78 8.71 11.99
CA ALA A 56 39.91 7.57 11.73
C ALA A 56 38.65 7.59 12.61
N ALA A 57 38.79 7.97 13.88
CA ALA A 57 37.69 8.16 14.81
C ALA A 57 36.75 9.29 14.34
N GLN A 58 37.29 10.43 13.91
CA GLN A 58 36.48 11.54 13.37
C GLN A 58 35.71 11.15 12.10
N ALA A 59 36.33 10.38 11.22
CA ALA A 59 35.65 9.84 10.03
C ALA A 59 34.51 8.88 10.41
N THR A 60 34.76 8.01 11.39
CA THR A 60 33.75 7.08 11.93
C THR A 60 32.60 7.84 12.58
N LEU A 61 32.89 8.88 13.37
CA LEU A 61 31.89 9.74 13.98
C LEU A 61 31.01 10.42 12.92
N SER A 62 31.62 10.98 11.87
CA SER A 62 30.88 11.60 10.77
C SER A 62 29.97 10.61 10.05
N ALA A 63 30.44 9.39 9.80
CA ALA A 63 29.62 8.32 9.21
C ALA A 63 28.44 7.94 10.13
N LEU A 64 28.68 7.77 11.43
CA LEU A 64 27.64 7.48 12.41
C LEU A 64 26.61 8.60 12.53
N THR A 65 27.02 9.87 12.43
CA THR A 65 26.08 11.01 12.38
C THR A 65 25.21 10.95 11.13
N GLY A 66 25.79 10.60 9.98
CA GLY A 66 25.04 10.37 8.74
C GLY A 66 24.01 9.25 8.88
N TYR A 67 24.40 8.10 9.43
CA TYR A 67 23.46 7.00 9.69
C TYR A 67 22.36 7.40 10.68
N ALA A 68 22.68 8.13 11.75
CA ALA A 68 21.69 8.59 12.72
C ALA A 68 20.65 9.53 12.09
N ALA A 69 21.08 10.44 11.21
CA ALA A 69 20.16 11.31 10.47
C ALA A 69 19.24 10.52 9.53
N GLY A 70 19.79 9.54 8.80
CA GLY A 70 19.01 8.65 7.95
C GLY A 70 18.01 7.80 8.73
N ILE A 71 18.43 7.22 9.86
CA ILE A 71 17.56 6.45 10.76
C ILE A 71 16.43 7.32 11.30
N GLY A 72 16.71 8.54 11.75
CA GLY A 72 15.70 9.45 12.27
C GLY A 72 14.62 9.79 11.22
N ALA A 73 15.05 10.11 10.00
CA ALA A 73 14.12 10.36 8.89
C ALA A 73 13.27 9.11 8.55
N ALA A 74 13.90 7.94 8.54
CA ALA A 74 13.24 6.66 8.28
C ALA A 74 12.21 6.31 9.36
N GLN A 75 12.50 6.57 10.63
CA GLN A 75 11.56 6.35 11.73
C GLN A 75 10.32 7.24 11.59
N THR A 76 10.50 8.54 11.34
CA THR A 76 9.37 9.46 11.11
C THR A 76 8.49 8.98 9.95
N ARG A 77 9.13 8.61 8.84
CA ARG A 77 8.44 8.12 7.64
C ARG A 77 7.68 6.81 7.90
N THR A 78 8.34 5.84 8.52
CA THR A 78 7.77 4.51 8.82
C THR A 78 6.61 4.61 9.79
N ASN A 79 6.73 5.44 10.83
CA ASN A 79 5.65 5.67 11.78
C ASN A 79 4.44 6.34 11.12
N LEU A 80 4.66 7.34 10.26
CA LEU A 80 3.58 7.97 9.51
C LEU A 80 2.89 6.97 8.56
N ALA A 81 3.66 6.12 7.87
CA ALA A 81 3.12 5.06 7.03
C ALA A 81 2.27 4.06 7.83
N VAL A 82 2.75 3.64 9.01
CA VAL A 82 2.00 2.79 9.95
C VAL A 82 0.67 3.45 10.36
N THR A 83 0.69 4.73 10.74
CA THR A 83 -0.53 5.46 11.11
C THR A 83 -1.51 5.54 9.94
N SER A 84 -1.03 5.91 8.74
CA SER A 84 -1.86 5.99 7.53
C SER A 84 -2.48 4.64 7.16
N LEU A 85 -1.71 3.55 7.17
CA LEU A 85 -2.26 2.22 6.86
C LEU A 85 -3.23 1.72 7.94
N THR A 86 -2.97 2.04 9.22
CA THR A 86 -3.90 1.74 10.31
C THR A 86 -5.24 2.46 10.11
N GLN A 87 -5.20 3.71 9.64
CA GLN A 87 -6.40 4.47 9.30
C GLN A 87 -7.18 3.80 8.16
N VAL A 88 -6.51 3.38 7.08
CA VAL A 88 -7.18 2.69 5.95
C VAL A 88 -7.78 1.35 6.41
N ALA A 89 -7.07 0.58 7.25
CA ALA A 89 -7.59 -0.67 7.82
C ALA A 89 -8.82 -0.42 8.72
N THR A 90 -8.81 0.66 9.50
CA THR A 90 -9.94 1.07 10.34
C THR A 90 -11.14 1.43 9.49
N ILE A 91 -10.95 2.22 8.43
CA ILE A 91 -12.01 2.54 7.46
C ILE A 91 -12.63 1.26 6.89
N GLY A 92 -11.80 0.31 6.44
CA GLY A 92 -12.29 -0.96 5.89
C GLY A 92 -13.09 -1.79 6.92
N THR A 93 -12.63 -1.82 8.17
CA THR A 93 -13.32 -2.52 9.27
C THR A 93 -14.66 -1.85 9.60
N SER A 94 -14.70 -0.52 9.74
CA SER A 94 -15.91 0.24 10.02
C SER A 94 -16.94 0.15 8.88
N ALA A 95 -16.50 0.14 7.62
CA ALA A 95 -17.37 -0.06 6.47
C ALA A 95 -18.01 -1.46 6.49
N ARG A 96 -17.25 -2.49 6.86
CA ARG A 96 -17.77 -3.86 7.05
C ARG A 96 -18.79 -3.93 8.18
N ASP A 97 -18.51 -3.31 9.32
CA ASP A 97 -19.43 -3.30 10.46
C ASP A 97 -20.73 -2.56 10.10
N THR A 98 -20.63 -1.47 9.34
CA THR A 98 -21.78 -0.73 8.81
C THR A 98 -22.66 -1.60 7.91
N LEU A 99 -22.04 -2.41 7.03
CA LEU A 99 -22.77 -3.37 6.19
C LEU A 99 -23.51 -4.43 7.02
N ASN A 100 -22.83 -5.05 7.98
CA ASN A 100 -23.44 -6.11 8.79
C ASN A 100 -24.58 -5.56 9.65
N ASN A 101 -24.40 -4.38 10.25
CA ASN A 101 -25.42 -3.75 11.07
C ASN A 101 -26.62 -3.24 10.26
N GLY A 102 -26.38 -2.83 9.01
CA GLY A 102 -27.41 -2.31 8.10
C GLY A 102 -28.38 -3.36 7.59
N LEU A 103 -28.10 -4.66 7.75
CA LEU A 103 -29.05 -5.74 7.45
C LEU A 103 -30.34 -5.65 8.28
N GLN A 104 -30.30 -5.02 9.46
CA GLN A 104 -31.48 -4.79 10.29
C GLN A 104 -32.48 -3.82 9.62
N SER A 105 -32.01 -2.97 8.71
CA SER A 105 -32.85 -2.04 7.94
C SER A 105 -32.21 -1.71 6.59
N ALA A 106 -32.16 -2.69 5.69
CA ALA A 106 -31.47 -2.57 4.40
C ALA A 106 -31.94 -1.34 3.60
N ALA A 107 -33.24 -1.02 3.62
CA ALA A 107 -33.80 0.13 2.91
C ALA A 107 -33.23 1.47 3.41
N ALA A 108 -33.19 1.70 4.73
CA ALA A 108 -32.64 2.93 5.29
C ALA A 108 -31.12 2.98 5.14
N SER A 109 -30.44 1.84 5.33
CA SER A 109 -28.99 1.74 5.29
C SER A 109 -28.40 1.78 3.89
N SER A 110 -29.17 1.52 2.82
CA SER A 110 -28.66 1.53 1.44
C SER A 110 -28.17 2.91 1.02
N VAL A 111 -29.03 3.94 1.13
CA VAL A 111 -28.68 5.30 0.66
C VAL A 111 -27.58 5.92 1.51
N ALA A 112 -27.70 5.82 2.84
CA ALA A 112 -26.68 6.31 3.77
C ALA A 112 -25.34 5.58 3.57
N GLY A 113 -25.38 4.25 3.43
CA GLY A 113 -24.19 3.42 3.22
C GLY A 113 -23.44 3.77 1.95
N ARG A 114 -24.13 4.14 0.86
CA ARG A 114 -23.48 4.62 -0.38
C ARG A 114 -22.67 5.90 -0.15
N ALA A 115 -23.29 6.89 0.51
CA ALA A 115 -22.65 8.18 0.77
C ALA A 115 -21.46 8.02 1.72
N THR A 116 -21.61 7.23 2.79
CA THR A 116 -20.52 6.91 3.72
C THR A 116 -19.38 6.18 3.00
N ALA A 117 -19.68 5.13 2.24
CA ALA A 117 -18.65 4.38 1.51
C ALA A 117 -17.89 5.24 0.49
N LEU A 118 -18.56 6.18 -0.16
CA LEU A 118 -17.91 7.13 -1.06
C LEU A 118 -16.99 8.10 -0.29
N SER A 119 -17.43 8.60 0.86
CA SER A 119 -16.58 9.43 1.74
C SER A 119 -15.36 8.68 2.25
N ASP A 120 -15.56 7.42 2.65
CA ASP A 120 -14.52 6.52 3.13
C ASP A 120 -13.50 6.20 2.03
N LEU A 121 -13.97 5.94 0.81
CA LEU A 121 -13.12 5.72 -0.36
C LEU A 121 -12.24 6.95 -0.65
N GLN A 122 -12.83 8.14 -0.66
CA GLN A 122 -12.08 9.39 -0.86
C GLN A 122 -11.02 9.58 0.24
N THR A 123 -11.41 9.39 1.50
CA THR A 123 -10.51 9.50 2.66
C THR A 123 -9.35 8.49 2.58
N ALA A 124 -9.62 7.26 2.14
CA ALA A 124 -8.59 6.25 1.95
C ALA A 124 -7.61 6.64 0.82
N LEU A 125 -8.11 7.13 -0.32
CA LEU A 125 -7.28 7.60 -1.43
C LEU A 125 -6.40 8.80 -1.02
N ASP A 126 -6.96 9.76 -0.28
CA ASP A 126 -6.20 10.91 0.24
C ASP A 126 -5.13 10.47 1.25
N THR A 127 -5.45 9.51 2.12
CA THR A 127 -4.50 8.95 3.09
C THR A 127 -3.31 8.27 2.40
N LEU A 128 -3.52 7.68 1.22
CA LEU A 128 -2.47 7.07 0.41
C LEU A 128 -1.60 8.10 -0.33
N ASN A 129 -1.98 9.38 -0.34
CA ASN A 129 -1.19 10.50 -0.84
C ASN A 129 -0.41 11.25 0.25
N GLN A 130 -0.33 10.70 1.47
CA GLN A 130 0.45 11.33 2.54
C GLN A 130 1.94 11.39 2.21
N SER A 131 2.59 12.47 2.65
CA SER A 131 4.02 12.73 2.43
C SER A 131 4.73 13.11 3.74
N ALA A 132 6.04 12.85 3.79
CA ALA A 132 6.93 13.29 4.83
C ALA A 132 8.13 14.01 4.20
N ALA A 133 8.39 15.25 4.64
CA ALA A 133 9.48 16.08 4.12
C ALA A 133 9.51 16.20 2.57
N GLY A 134 8.33 16.34 1.96
CA GLY A 134 8.17 16.48 0.50
C GLY A 134 8.24 15.17 -0.29
N ASN A 135 8.42 14.03 0.38
CA ASN A 135 8.45 12.70 -0.25
C ASN A 135 7.19 11.89 0.12
N TYR A 136 6.51 11.36 -0.89
CA TYR A 136 5.32 10.53 -0.72
C TYR A 136 5.65 9.15 -0.14
N LEU A 137 4.79 8.69 0.75
CA LEU A 137 5.01 7.46 1.53
C LEU A 137 4.79 6.19 0.70
N PHE A 138 3.77 6.19 -0.14
CA PHE A 138 3.20 5.00 -0.79
C PHE A 138 3.50 4.88 -2.29
N GLY A 139 4.49 5.62 -2.79
CA GLY A 139 4.91 5.59 -4.20
C GLY A 139 5.95 4.51 -4.54
N GLY A 140 6.29 3.63 -3.59
CA GLY A 140 7.39 2.68 -3.77
C GLY A 140 8.70 3.40 -4.03
N GLY A 141 9.46 2.99 -5.04
CA GLY A 141 10.68 3.68 -5.46
C GLY A 141 10.47 5.12 -5.96
N ASN A 142 9.26 5.49 -6.38
CA ASN A 142 8.93 6.85 -6.82
C ASN A 142 8.35 7.69 -5.66
N ALA A 143 9.23 8.34 -4.91
CA ALA A 143 8.81 9.15 -3.76
C ALA A 143 8.48 10.62 -4.09
N THR A 144 8.71 11.08 -5.32
CA THR A 144 8.62 12.52 -5.68
C THR A 144 7.33 12.89 -6.40
N THR A 145 6.61 11.90 -6.90
CA THR A 145 5.31 12.08 -7.57
C THR A 145 4.19 11.64 -6.63
N PRO A 146 3.03 12.33 -6.59
CA PRO A 146 1.87 11.85 -5.85
C PRO A 146 1.54 10.40 -6.28
N PRO A 147 1.51 9.43 -5.36
CA PRO A 147 1.35 8.02 -5.69
C PRO A 147 -0.07 7.67 -6.13
N VAL A 148 -1.06 8.48 -5.76
CA VAL A 148 -2.45 8.31 -6.14
C VAL A 148 -2.89 9.54 -6.92
N ALA A 149 -3.56 9.34 -8.05
CA ALA A 149 -4.11 10.42 -8.85
C ALA A 149 -5.16 11.24 -8.07
N ASP A 150 -5.50 12.42 -8.57
CA ASP A 150 -6.56 13.24 -7.98
C ASP A 150 -7.87 12.46 -7.80
N VAL A 151 -8.51 12.60 -6.64
CA VAL A 151 -9.68 11.79 -6.26
C VAL A 151 -10.85 12.02 -7.22
N ASN A 152 -11.10 13.25 -7.67
CA ASN A 152 -12.17 13.52 -8.64
C ASN A 152 -11.87 12.88 -10.00
N THR A 153 -10.60 12.94 -10.42
CA THR A 153 -10.11 12.25 -11.62
C THR A 153 -10.30 10.74 -11.51
N ILE A 154 -9.98 10.14 -10.36
CA ILE A 154 -10.18 8.71 -10.11
C ILE A 154 -11.66 8.34 -10.19
N LEU A 155 -12.54 9.08 -9.52
CA LEU A 155 -13.95 8.73 -9.42
C LEU A 155 -14.72 9.00 -10.72
N SER A 156 -14.56 10.20 -11.28
CA SER A 156 -15.37 10.70 -12.40
C SER A 156 -14.72 10.45 -13.77
N GLY A 157 -13.41 10.32 -13.82
CA GLY A 157 -12.66 10.26 -15.06
C GLY A 157 -12.28 11.64 -15.58
N THR A 158 -11.70 11.65 -16.77
CA THR A 158 -11.28 12.87 -17.47
C THR A 158 -11.52 12.73 -18.97
N THR A 159 -11.04 13.70 -19.75
CA THR A 159 -11.06 13.67 -21.21
C THR A 159 -9.63 13.75 -21.72
N ASN A 160 -9.29 12.89 -22.68
CA ASN A 160 -8.00 12.92 -23.35
C ASN A 160 -7.87 14.17 -24.23
N SER A 161 -6.65 14.49 -24.66
CA SER A 161 -6.39 15.65 -25.51
C SER A 161 -7.09 15.59 -26.88
N ASP A 162 -7.45 14.39 -27.35
CA ASP A 162 -8.21 14.16 -28.58
C ASP A 162 -9.75 14.25 -28.39
N GLY A 163 -10.21 14.58 -27.19
CA GLY A 163 -11.63 14.67 -26.85
C GLY A 163 -12.29 13.35 -26.48
N THR A 164 -11.56 12.22 -26.50
CA THR A 164 -12.12 10.92 -26.08
C THR A 164 -12.22 10.82 -24.55
N PRO A 165 -13.26 10.14 -24.02
CA PRO A 165 -13.43 9.99 -22.58
C PRO A 165 -12.41 9.00 -22.00
N LYS A 166 -11.78 9.39 -20.90
CA LYS A 166 -10.94 8.53 -20.07
C LYS A 166 -11.74 8.14 -18.84
N LEU A 167 -12.20 6.89 -18.80
CA LEU A 167 -13.15 6.44 -17.78
C LEU A 167 -12.53 6.48 -16.38
N GLY A 168 -13.20 7.16 -15.46
CA GLY A 168 -12.98 6.98 -14.02
C GLY A 168 -13.73 5.77 -13.49
N LEU A 169 -13.62 5.51 -12.19
CA LEU A 169 -14.21 4.37 -11.50
C LEU A 169 -15.71 4.26 -11.77
N GLN A 170 -16.47 5.35 -11.69
CA GLN A 170 -17.91 5.35 -11.92
C GLN A 170 -18.26 4.90 -13.36
N GLY A 171 -17.60 5.49 -14.35
CA GLY A 171 -17.83 5.15 -15.77
C GLY A 171 -17.39 3.72 -16.10
N TYR A 172 -16.29 3.27 -15.51
CA TYR A 172 -15.76 1.92 -15.67
C TYR A 172 -16.71 0.86 -15.09
N ILE A 173 -17.22 1.08 -13.87
CA ILE A 173 -18.24 0.22 -13.25
C ILE A 173 -19.51 0.19 -14.09
N ALA A 174 -19.99 1.36 -14.52
CA ALA A 174 -21.22 1.45 -15.31
C ALA A 174 -21.10 0.69 -16.65
N ALA A 175 -19.94 0.77 -17.31
CA ALA A 175 -19.67 0.02 -18.53
C ALA A 175 -19.72 -1.50 -18.30
N GLN A 176 -19.10 -1.99 -17.22
CA GLN A 176 -19.13 -3.41 -16.84
C GLN A 176 -20.54 -3.88 -16.53
N VAL A 177 -21.25 -3.20 -15.62
CA VAL A 177 -22.61 -3.58 -15.23
C VAL A 177 -23.54 -3.61 -16.45
N LYS A 178 -23.45 -2.63 -17.36
CA LYS A 178 -24.22 -2.62 -18.60
C LYS A 178 -23.84 -3.80 -19.52
N ALA A 179 -22.56 -4.14 -19.61
CA ALA A 179 -22.08 -5.28 -20.38
C ALA A 179 -22.63 -6.61 -19.82
N ASP A 180 -22.66 -6.77 -18.50
CA ASP A 180 -23.16 -7.98 -17.83
C ASP A 180 -24.69 -8.11 -17.89
N LEU A 181 -25.43 -7.02 -17.69
CA LEU A 181 -26.90 -7.05 -17.70
C LEU A 181 -27.48 -7.39 -19.08
N GLY A 182 -26.85 -6.91 -20.15
CA GLY A 182 -27.35 -7.12 -21.51
C GLY A 182 -28.77 -6.57 -21.70
N SER A 183 -29.73 -7.44 -22.06
CA SER A 183 -31.15 -7.10 -22.19
C SER A 183 -31.92 -7.00 -20.87
N GLY A 184 -31.24 -7.16 -19.72
CA GLY A 184 -31.82 -7.04 -18.38
C GLY A 184 -31.91 -8.36 -17.61
N MET A 185 -31.76 -9.51 -18.26
CA MET A 185 -31.76 -10.85 -17.63
C MET A 185 -30.34 -11.46 -17.54
N GLY A 186 -29.30 -10.62 -17.47
CA GLY A 186 -27.92 -11.09 -17.32
C GLY A 186 -27.44 -11.94 -18.50
N ARG A 187 -27.74 -11.50 -19.74
CA ARG A 187 -27.44 -12.19 -21.01
C ARG A 187 -28.18 -13.51 -21.25
N LEU A 188 -29.11 -13.91 -20.37
CA LEU A 188 -29.97 -15.06 -20.60
C LEU A 188 -31.23 -14.68 -21.38
N THR A 189 -31.85 -15.67 -22.01
CA THR A 189 -33.16 -15.56 -22.66
C THR A 189 -34.08 -16.66 -22.18
N VAL A 190 -35.36 -16.33 -22.04
CA VAL A 190 -36.43 -17.30 -21.78
C VAL A 190 -37.25 -17.43 -23.06
N SER A 191 -37.72 -18.64 -23.37
CA SER A 191 -38.61 -18.89 -24.49
C SER A 191 -39.86 -17.99 -24.43
N PRO A 192 -40.50 -17.65 -25.56
CA PRO A 192 -41.77 -16.93 -25.56
C PRO A 192 -42.85 -17.62 -24.71
N THR A 193 -43.85 -16.84 -24.28
CA THR A 193 -45.07 -17.40 -23.68
C THR A 193 -45.83 -18.26 -24.70
N GLY A 194 -46.52 -19.29 -24.23
CA GLY A 194 -47.18 -20.33 -25.03
C GLY A 194 -46.34 -21.59 -25.25
N ASN A 195 -45.11 -21.63 -24.74
CA ASN A 195 -44.21 -22.78 -24.88
C ASN A 195 -44.22 -23.68 -23.63
N ASN A 196 -44.37 -24.99 -23.84
CA ASN A 196 -44.09 -26.04 -22.86
C ASN A 196 -43.27 -27.13 -23.57
N PRO A 197 -41.97 -27.28 -23.28
CA PRO A 197 -41.26 -26.78 -22.11
C PRO A 197 -40.93 -25.29 -22.14
N VAL A 198 -40.83 -24.68 -20.95
CA VAL A 198 -40.24 -23.35 -20.72
C VAL A 198 -38.72 -23.50 -20.75
N VAL A 199 -38.05 -22.79 -21.67
CA VAL A 199 -36.61 -22.95 -21.89
C VAL A 199 -35.87 -21.67 -21.54
N VAL A 200 -34.84 -21.78 -20.70
CA VAL A 200 -33.82 -20.74 -20.50
C VAL A 200 -32.59 -21.13 -21.30
N SER A 201 -32.05 -20.19 -22.07
CA SER A 201 -30.85 -20.41 -22.87
C SER A 201 -29.94 -19.19 -22.85
N GLU A 202 -28.66 -19.44 -23.11
CA GLU A 202 -27.65 -18.40 -23.27
C GLU A 202 -27.38 -18.25 -24.79
N PRO A 203 -27.86 -17.17 -25.44
CA PRO A 203 -28.01 -17.12 -26.90
C PRO A 203 -26.75 -16.68 -27.67
N ASN A 204 -25.77 -16.05 -27.01
CA ASN A 204 -24.64 -15.38 -27.67
C ASN A 204 -23.29 -15.97 -27.25
N ASP A 205 -22.60 -16.65 -28.17
CA ASP A 205 -21.28 -17.24 -27.93
C ASP A 205 -20.22 -16.19 -27.56
N ALA A 206 -20.24 -15.02 -28.19
CA ALA A 206 -19.24 -13.97 -27.98
C ALA A 206 -19.23 -13.39 -26.55
N THR A 207 -20.34 -13.49 -25.81
CA THR A 207 -20.45 -12.97 -24.44
C THR A 207 -20.46 -14.08 -23.38
N ARG A 208 -20.64 -15.34 -23.79
CA ARG A 208 -20.81 -16.50 -22.91
C ARG A 208 -19.59 -16.70 -22.00
N GLY A 209 -19.84 -16.96 -20.72
CA GLY A 209 -18.78 -17.18 -19.73
C GLY A 209 -17.93 -15.95 -19.39
N THR A 210 -18.10 -14.84 -20.11
CA THR A 210 -17.33 -13.61 -19.94
C THR A 210 -18.19 -12.50 -19.35
N PHE A 211 -19.43 -12.36 -19.83
CA PHE A 211 -20.40 -11.38 -19.37
C PHE A 211 -21.72 -12.05 -18.96
N GLY A 212 -22.33 -11.54 -17.89
CA GLY A 212 -23.63 -11.98 -17.40
C GLY A 212 -23.57 -13.35 -16.70
N PHE A 213 -24.67 -14.09 -16.79
CA PHE A 213 -24.79 -15.41 -16.20
C PHE A 213 -24.41 -16.52 -17.19
N THR A 214 -23.91 -17.62 -16.63
CA THR A 214 -23.88 -18.93 -17.29
C THR A 214 -24.76 -19.91 -16.51
N LEU A 215 -25.45 -20.81 -17.20
CA LEU A 215 -26.35 -21.78 -16.59
C LEU A 215 -25.53 -22.92 -15.97
N GLY A 216 -25.56 -23.05 -14.65
CA GLY A 216 -24.86 -24.10 -13.91
C GLY A 216 -25.66 -25.39 -13.74
N GLY A 217 -26.99 -25.31 -13.83
CA GLY A 217 -27.87 -26.47 -13.66
C GLY A 217 -29.31 -26.07 -13.31
N ALA A 218 -30.19 -27.06 -13.17
CA ALA A 218 -31.55 -26.87 -12.70
C ALA A 218 -32.12 -28.15 -12.10
N THR A 219 -33.05 -27.98 -11.16
CA THR A 219 -33.76 -29.07 -10.49
C THR A 219 -35.24 -28.74 -10.34
N SER A 220 -36.08 -29.75 -10.24
CA SER A 220 -37.47 -29.62 -9.79
C SER A 220 -37.68 -30.49 -8.55
N SER A 221 -38.49 -30.01 -7.61
CA SER A 221 -38.86 -30.70 -6.38
C SER A 221 -40.37 -30.71 -6.25
N ALA A 222 -40.96 -31.89 -6.41
CA ALA A 222 -42.40 -32.10 -6.28
C ALA A 222 -42.67 -33.35 -5.42
N PRO A 223 -42.74 -33.21 -4.07
CA PRO A 223 -42.80 -34.35 -3.15
C PRO A 223 -44.02 -35.26 -3.35
N SER A 224 -45.14 -34.66 -3.76
CA SER A 224 -46.42 -35.35 -3.93
C SER A 224 -46.57 -35.99 -5.32
N LEU A 225 -45.94 -35.41 -6.35
CA LEU A 225 -45.98 -35.89 -7.72
C LEU A 225 -44.65 -35.57 -8.42
N PRO A 226 -43.61 -36.44 -8.29
CA PRO A 226 -42.23 -36.14 -8.70
C PRO A 226 -42.04 -35.75 -10.17
N THR A 227 -42.97 -36.15 -11.04
CA THR A 227 -42.94 -35.86 -12.48
C THR A 227 -43.84 -34.69 -12.89
N ALA A 228 -44.48 -33.98 -11.94
CA ALA A 228 -45.38 -32.87 -12.27
C ALA A 228 -44.65 -31.79 -13.08
N ILE A 229 -43.43 -31.46 -12.67
CA ILE A 229 -42.49 -30.63 -13.41
C ILE A 229 -41.19 -31.40 -13.54
N THR A 230 -40.68 -31.55 -14.75
CA THR A 230 -39.35 -32.13 -15.00
C THR A 230 -38.39 -31.05 -15.48
N ALA A 231 -37.29 -30.87 -14.74
CA ALA A 231 -36.17 -30.02 -15.13
C ALA A 231 -35.13 -30.84 -15.91
N THR A 232 -34.76 -30.38 -17.11
CA THR A 232 -33.68 -30.97 -17.93
C THR A 232 -32.61 -29.92 -18.17
N PRO A 233 -31.55 -29.88 -17.34
CA PRO A 233 -30.45 -28.93 -17.52
C PRO A 233 -29.33 -29.49 -18.41
N VAL A 234 -28.73 -28.59 -19.18
CA VAL A 234 -27.43 -28.72 -19.81
C VAL A 234 -26.61 -27.53 -19.33
N ALA A 235 -25.55 -27.78 -18.57
CA ALA A 235 -24.70 -26.72 -18.07
C ALA A 235 -23.98 -26.02 -19.22
N GLY A 236 -23.90 -24.69 -19.15
CA GLY A 236 -23.14 -23.88 -20.09
C GLY A 236 -21.64 -23.98 -19.83
N THR A 237 -20.86 -23.81 -20.88
CA THR A 237 -19.42 -23.60 -20.82
C THR A 237 -19.06 -22.39 -21.66
N ALA A 238 -17.80 -21.94 -21.64
CA ALA A 238 -17.37 -20.84 -22.50
C ALA A 238 -17.58 -21.11 -24.01
N THR A 239 -17.65 -22.38 -24.43
CA THR A 239 -17.74 -22.77 -25.85
C THR A 239 -19.06 -23.45 -26.23
N THR A 240 -19.89 -23.82 -25.24
CA THR A 240 -21.13 -24.59 -25.48
C THR A 240 -22.27 -23.93 -24.73
N PRO A 241 -23.39 -23.63 -25.38
CA PRO A 241 -24.53 -22.99 -24.72
C PRO A 241 -25.15 -23.89 -23.66
N GLY A 242 -25.34 -23.32 -22.48
CA GLY A 242 -26.22 -23.89 -21.47
C GLY A 242 -27.69 -23.76 -21.87
N THR A 243 -28.49 -24.76 -21.48
CA THR A 243 -29.95 -24.72 -21.63
C THR A 243 -30.61 -25.35 -20.42
N VAL A 244 -31.68 -24.75 -19.91
CA VAL A 244 -32.53 -25.34 -18.87
C VAL A 244 -33.94 -25.44 -19.41
N SER A 245 -34.50 -26.64 -19.45
CA SER A 245 -35.88 -26.87 -19.88
C SER A 245 -36.74 -27.33 -18.71
N PHE A 246 -37.83 -26.63 -18.44
CA PHE A 246 -38.87 -27.04 -17.49
C PHE A 246 -40.11 -27.48 -18.25
N ASN A 247 -40.44 -28.77 -18.18
CA ASN A 247 -41.67 -29.29 -18.76
C ASN A 247 -42.73 -29.47 -17.67
N VAL A 248 -43.87 -28.82 -17.82
CA VAL A 248 -45.04 -28.99 -16.94
C VAL A 248 -45.85 -30.16 -17.49
N ASN A 249 -45.60 -31.37 -16.99
CA ASN A 249 -46.23 -32.60 -17.49
C ASN A 249 -47.66 -32.75 -16.96
N THR A 250 -47.89 -32.36 -15.71
CA THR A 250 -49.20 -32.35 -15.04
C THR A 250 -49.26 -31.14 -14.11
N GLN A 251 -50.44 -30.84 -13.56
CA GLN A 251 -50.59 -29.73 -12.64
C GLN A 251 -49.74 -29.96 -11.36
N PRO A 252 -48.79 -29.07 -11.02
CA PRO A 252 -48.05 -29.14 -9.76
C PRO A 252 -48.96 -28.90 -8.55
N ALA A 253 -48.53 -29.39 -7.40
CA ALA A 253 -49.12 -29.08 -6.10
C ALA A 253 -48.57 -27.76 -5.54
N VAL A 254 -49.31 -27.11 -4.65
CA VAL A 254 -48.82 -25.94 -3.91
C VAL A 254 -47.58 -26.35 -3.10
N GLY A 255 -46.51 -25.57 -3.23
CA GLY A 255 -45.22 -25.85 -2.58
C GLY A 255 -44.22 -26.62 -3.44
N ASP A 256 -44.63 -27.17 -4.59
CA ASP A 256 -43.68 -27.72 -5.57
C ASP A 256 -42.77 -26.59 -6.08
N SER A 257 -41.50 -26.87 -6.33
CA SER A 257 -40.53 -25.85 -6.69
C SER A 257 -39.66 -26.23 -7.87
N VAL A 258 -39.13 -25.20 -8.53
CA VAL A 258 -38.07 -25.31 -9.53
C VAL A 258 -36.91 -24.42 -9.11
N THR A 259 -35.69 -24.90 -9.33
CA THR A 259 -34.48 -24.16 -9.01
C THR A 259 -33.57 -24.10 -10.22
N VAL A 260 -33.00 -22.92 -10.49
CA VAL A 260 -31.97 -22.70 -11.51
C VAL A 260 -30.70 -22.24 -10.80
N THR A 261 -29.57 -22.86 -11.13
CA THR A 261 -28.25 -22.42 -10.68
C THR A 261 -27.62 -21.54 -11.74
N LEU A 262 -27.23 -20.33 -11.36
CA LEU A 262 -26.59 -19.34 -12.21
C LEU A 262 -25.15 -19.13 -11.73
N GLN A 263 -24.19 -19.30 -12.63
CA GLN A 263 -22.78 -19.01 -12.41
C GLN A 263 -22.46 -17.60 -12.93
N MET A 264 -21.67 -16.84 -12.17
CA MET A 264 -21.19 -15.50 -12.53
C MET A 264 -19.75 -15.55 -13.02
N SER A 265 -19.29 -14.48 -13.66
CA SER A 265 -17.93 -14.36 -14.23
C SER A 265 -16.81 -14.44 -13.17
N ASP A 266 -17.13 -14.17 -11.91
CA ASP A 266 -16.23 -14.33 -10.77
C ASP A 266 -16.16 -15.76 -10.21
N LYS A 267 -16.80 -16.73 -10.90
CA LYS A 267 -16.92 -18.16 -10.54
C LYS A 267 -17.80 -18.44 -9.32
N THR A 268 -18.43 -17.43 -8.75
CA THR A 268 -19.45 -17.65 -7.71
C THR A 268 -20.76 -18.08 -8.36
N SER A 269 -21.63 -18.72 -7.58
CA SER A 269 -22.94 -19.18 -8.05
C SER A 269 -24.04 -18.61 -7.18
N THR A 270 -25.17 -18.34 -7.80
CA THR A 270 -26.42 -17.98 -7.14
C THR A 270 -27.52 -18.92 -7.58
N THR A 271 -28.46 -19.22 -6.69
CA THR A 271 -29.59 -20.10 -6.97
C THR A 271 -30.88 -19.30 -6.97
N LEU A 272 -31.66 -19.48 -8.02
CA LEU A 272 -33.00 -18.92 -8.15
C LEU A 272 -34.02 -20.04 -7.92
N THR A 273 -34.87 -19.92 -6.90
CA THR A 273 -35.92 -20.89 -6.62
C THR A 273 -37.29 -20.25 -6.80
N LEU A 274 -38.16 -20.92 -7.58
CA LEU A 274 -39.55 -20.53 -7.77
C LEU A 274 -40.49 -21.59 -7.20
N THR A 275 -41.48 -21.17 -6.41
CA THR A 275 -42.43 -22.08 -5.75
C THR A 275 -43.85 -21.92 -6.29
N ALA A 276 -44.52 -23.02 -6.57
CA ALA A 276 -45.90 -23.07 -7.05
C ALA A 276 -46.88 -22.65 -5.95
N VAL A 277 -47.77 -21.71 -6.26
CA VAL A 277 -48.79 -21.20 -5.33
C VAL A 277 -50.19 -21.23 -5.93
N SER A 278 -51.21 -21.24 -5.07
CA SER A 278 -52.61 -21.20 -5.48
C SER A 278 -53.04 -19.81 -5.97
N GLY A 279 -54.06 -19.75 -6.82
CA GLY A 279 -54.47 -18.56 -7.56
C GLY A 279 -54.99 -17.35 -6.77
N SER A 280 -55.02 -17.39 -5.43
CA SER A 280 -55.44 -16.26 -4.57
C SER A 280 -54.28 -15.42 -4.02
N SER A 281 -53.03 -15.87 -4.19
CA SER A 281 -51.83 -15.07 -3.92
C SER A 281 -51.20 -14.68 -5.25
N ASP A 282 -51.36 -13.41 -5.63
CA ASP A 282 -50.67 -12.85 -6.79
C ASP A 282 -49.15 -12.97 -6.58
N PRO A 283 -48.39 -13.66 -7.44
CA PRO A 283 -46.96 -13.78 -7.25
C PRO A 283 -46.28 -12.44 -7.47
N ALA A 284 -45.67 -11.88 -6.42
CA ALA A 284 -44.67 -10.84 -6.62
C ALA A 284 -43.47 -11.48 -7.33
N ALA A 285 -43.25 -11.10 -8.60
CA ALA A 285 -42.10 -11.52 -9.41
C ALA A 285 -40.81 -10.79 -8.97
N THR A 286 -40.53 -10.75 -7.67
CA THR A 286 -39.46 -9.96 -7.06
C THR A 286 -38.58 -10.85 -6.17
N GLY A 287 -37.28 -10.89 -6.46
CA GLY A 287 -36.26 -11.50 -5.62
C GLY A 287 -35.91 -12.97 -5.92
N MET A 288 -35.03 -13.54 -5.09
CA MET A 288 -34.49 -14.91 -5.22
C MET A 288 -35.44 -16.03 -4.74
N GLY A 289 -36.59 -15.66 -4.17
CA GLY A 289 -37.66 -16.54 -3.70
C GLY A 289 -38.98 -16.18 -4.34
N ALA A 290 -39.05 -16.32 -5.67
CA ALA A 290 -40.24 -15.97 -6.43
C ALA A 290 -41.30 -17.08 -6.32
N THR A 291 -42.56 -16.72 -6.55
CA THR A 291 -43.63 -17.70 -6.68
C THR A 291 -44.17 -17.70 -8.10
N PHE A 292 -44.81 -18.79 -8.52
CA PHE A 292 -45.54 -18.83 -9.78
C PHE A 292 -46.93 -19.44 -9.56
N LYS A 293 -47.91 -18.87 -10.25
CA LYS A 293 -49.31 -19.27 -10.10
C LYS A 293 -49.59 -20.60 -10.80
N ILE A 294 -50.24 -21.50 -10.08
CA ILE A 294 -50.88 -22.71 -10.62
C ILE A 294 -52.11 -22.24 -11.43
N GLY A 295 -52.06 -22.40 -12.75
CA GLY A 295 -53.13 -22.02 -13.69
C GLY A 295 -54.27 -23.03 -13.74
N ALA A 296 -55.27 -22.78 -14.59
CA ALA A 296 -56.39 -23.70 -14.81
C ALA A 296 -55.98 -24.99 -15.55
N ASN A 297 -54.86 -24.95 -16.27
CA ASN A 297 -54.28 -26.09 -16.96
C ASN A 297 -52.74 -25.98 -17.01
N THR A 298 -52.09 -27.01 -17.55
CA THR A 298 -50.63 -27.09 -17.64
C THR A 298 -50.02 -26.00 -18.53
N ALA A 299 -50.72 -25.56 -19.59
CA ALA A 299 -50.24 -24.50 -20.46
C ALA A 299 -50.24 -23.14 -19.74
N GLU A 300 -51.34 -22.78 -19.08
CA GLU A 300 -51.42 -21.56 -18.27
C GLU A 300 -50.40 -21.57 -17.12
N THR A 301 -50.15 -22.75 -16.53
CA THR A 301 -49.12 -22.91 -15.49
C THR A 301 -47.71 -22.73 -16.05
N ALA A 302 -47.43 -23.25 -17.24
CA ALA A 302 -46.16 -23.03 -17.93
C ALA A 302 -45.95 -21.54 -18.26
N ASP A 303 -47.00 -20.82 -18.68
CA ASP A 303 -46.94 -19.38 -18.94
C ASP A 303 -46.69 -18.55 -17.67
N ASN A 304 -47.35 -18.92 -16.57
CA ASN A 304 -47.12 -18.30 -15.26
C ASN A 304 -45.70 -18.58 -14.76
N LEU A 305 -45.18 -19.80 -14.94
CA LEU A 305 -43.81 -20.15 -14.62
C LEU A 305 -42.82 -19.35 -15.49
N ASN A 306 -43.09 -19.24 -16.79
CA ASN A 306 -42.27 -18.45 -17.72
C ASN A 306 -42.17 -16.99 -17.28
N THR A 307 -43.30 -16.35 -16.99
CA THR A 307 -43.36 -14.96 -16.53
C THR A 307 -42.60 -14.77 -15.21
N ALA A 308 -42.82 -15.67 -14.24
CA ALA A 308 -42.14 -15.62 -12.96
C ALA A 308 -40.62 -15.81 -13.10
N LEU A 309 -40.20 -16.72 -13.99
CA LEU A 309 -38.79 -16.98 -14.28
C LEU A 309 -38.12 -15.78 -14.93
N GLN A 310 -38.77 -15.11 -15.89
CA GLN A 310 -38.28 -13.87 -16.49
C GLN A 310 -38.07 -12.77 -15.43
N GLY A 311 -39.08 -12.53 -14.58
CA GLY A 311 -39.00 -11.53 -13.52
C GLY A 311 -37.90 -11.84 -12.52
N ALA A 312 -37.78 -13.09 -12.10
CA ALA A 312 -36.78 -13.48 -11.11
C ALA A 312 -35.35 -13.53 -11.67
N LEU A 313 -35.16 -13.85 -12.96
CA LEU A 313 -33.88 -13.68 -13.65
C LEU A 313 -33.50 -12.20 -13.78
N ALA A 314 -34.45 -11.32 -14.09
CA ALA A 314 -34.22 -9.89 -14.15
C ALA A 314 -33.86 -9.31 -12.76
N ALA A 315 -34.54 -9.76 -11.70
CA ALA A 315 -34.21 -9.38 -10.32
C ALA A 315 -32.82 -9.87 -9.92
N ALA A 316 -32.47 -11.13 -10.19
CA ALA A 316 -31.14 -11.67 -9.92
C ALA A 316 -30.04 -10.92 -10.69
N ALA A 317 -30.33 -10.52 -11.94
CA ALA A 317 -29.43 -9.71 -12.75
C ALA A 317 -29.23 -8.31 -12.15
N GLY A 318 -30.31 -7.61 -11.80
CA GLY A 318 -30.27 -6.27 -11.22
C GLY A 318 -29.72 -6.19 -9.78
N THR A 319 -29.61 -7.33 -9.09
CA THR A 319 -29.14 -7.40 -7.71
C THR A 319 -27.79 -8.13 -7.61
N THR A 320 -27.79 -9.45 -7.52
CA THR A 320 -26.59 -10.27 -7.28
C THR A 320 -25.55 -10.10 -8.39
N LEU A 321 -25.95 -10.16 -9.66
CA LEU A 321 -25.02 -9.97 -10.78
C LEU A 321 -24.48 -8.55 -10.82
N ALA A 322 -25.33 -7.53 -10.65
CA ALA A 322 -24.89 -6.14 -10.63
C ALA A 322 -23.86 -5.87 -9.51
N ALA A 323 -24.05 -6.45 -8.32
CA ALA A 323 -23.09 -6.35 -7.22
C ALA A 323 -21.76 -7.07 -7.52
N SER A 324 -21.80 -8.29 -8.08
CA SER A 324 -20.60 -9.01 -8.50
C SER A 324 -19.84 -8.27 -9.62
N SER A 325 -20.57 -7.75 -10.60
CA SER A 325 -20.05 -6.97 -11.73
C SER A 325 -19.37 -5.69 -11.25
N THR A 326 -20.00 -4.99 -10.30
CA THR A 326 -19.43 -3.78 -9.68
C THR A 326 -18.12 -4.08 -8.97
N ALA A 327 -18.08 -5.13 -8.14
CA ALA A 327 -16.86 -5.51 -7.43
C ALA A 327 -15.73 -5.94 -8.37
N THR A 328 -16.08 -6.68 -9.43
CA THR A 328 -15.12 -7.11 -10.45
C THR A 328 -14.56 -5.92 -11.22
N ALA A 329 -15.41 -4.97 -11.62
CA ALA A 329 -14.98 -3.74 -12.27
C ALA A 329 -14.09 -2.89 -11.35
N ALA A 330 -14.51 -2.65 -10.11
CA ALA A 330 -13.71 -1.89 -9.15
C ALA A 330 -12.34 -2.56 -8.90
N GLY A 331 -12.31 -3.89 -8.79
CA GLY A 331 -11.07 -4.63 -8.61
C GLY A 331 -10.13 -4.54 -9.81
N ASN A 332 -10.68 -4.62 -11.03
CA ASN A 332 -9.90 -4.43 -12.24
C ASN A 332 -9.38 -2.99 -12.39
N PHE A 333 -10.18 -2.00 -11.99
CA PHE A 333 -9.77 -0.60 -11.96
C PHE A 333 -8.60 -0.36 -10.99
N PHE A 334 -8.68 -0.86 -9.76
CA PHE A 334 -7.62 -0.69 -8.75
C PHE A 334 -6.39 -1.55 -8.98
N LYS A 335 -6.42 -2.50 -9.92
CA LYS A 335 -5.20 -3.16 -10.43
C LYS A 335 -4.41 -2.31 -11.41
N GLY A 336 -4.99 -1.22 -11.94
CA GLY A 336 -4.32 -0.35 -12.89
C GLY A 336 -3.21 0.50 -12.27
N SER A 337 -2.12 0.69 -13.01
CA SER A 337 -0.95 1.46 -12.59
C SER A 337 -0.35 2.22 -13.77
N ALA A 338 0.27 3.38 -13.49
CA ALA A 338 0.99 4.17 -14.48
C ALA A 338 2.23 3.44 -15.04
N SER A 339 2.68 2.38 -14.37
CA SER A 339 3.75 1.51 -14.89
C SER A 339 3.32 0.83 -16.19
N ALA A 340 4.25 0.77 -17.15
CA ALA A 340 3.95 0.31 -18.50
C ALA A 340 3.40 -1.12 -18.52
N GLY A 341 2.28 -1.32 -19.21
CA GLY A 341 1.65 -2.64 -19.39
C GLY A 341 0.71 -3.08 -18.26
N VAL A 342 0.54 -2.29 -17.20
CA VAL A 342 -0.37 -2.58 -16.09
C VAL A 342 -1.65 -1.74 -16.24
N TYR A 343 -2.42 -2.02 -17.30
CA TYR A 343 -3.65 -1.28 -17.61
C TYR A 343 -4.90 -2.14 -17.33
N PRO A 344 -5.95 -1.56 -16.72
CA PRO A 344 -7.23 -2.25 -16.58
C PRO A 344 -7.77 -2.68 -17.95
N PRO A 345 -8.37 -3.87 -18.09
CA PRO A 345 -9.00 -4.27 -19.34
C PRO A 345 -10.11 -3.29 -19.73
N HIS A 346 -10.30 -3.04 -21.02
CA HIS A 346 -11.35 -2.15 -21.52
C HIS A 346 -12.49 -2.96 -22.13
N ILE A 347 -13.72 -2.49 -22.00
CA ILE A 347 -14.88 -3.09 -22.65
C ILE A 347 -15.14 -2.31 -23.93
N ASP A 348 -14.88 -2.94 -25.07
CA ASP A 348 -15.27 -2.42 -26.37
C ASP A 348 -16.69 -2.90 -26.71
N THR A 349 -17.51 -1.98 -27.22
CA THR A 349 -18.89 -2.25 -27.68
C THR A 349 -19.10 -1.86 -29.14
N SER A 350 -18.04 -1.48 -29.86
CA SER A 350 -18.08 -1.02 -31.26
C SER A 350 -18.70 -2.05 -32.22
N SER A 351 -18.58 -3.34 -31.91
CA SER A 351 -19.16 -4.45 -32.70
C SER A 351 -20.63 -4.76 -32.39
N GLY A 352 -21.27 -4.01 -31.47
CA GLY A 352 -22.63 -4.23 -31.00
C GLY A 352 -22.75 -5.22 -29.83
N LEU A 353 -21.75 -6.07 -29.59
CA LEU A 353 -21.62 -6.92 -28.40
C LEU A 353 -20.40 -6.48 -27.58
N PRO A 354 -20.45 -6.57 -26.23
CA PRO A 354 -19.29 -6.24 -25.42
C PRO A 354 -18.20 -7.30 -25.58
N ALA A 355 -16.95 -6.84 -25.66
CA ALA A 355 -15.77 -7.69 -25.62
C ALA A 355 -14.70 -7.04 -24.75
N TYR A 356 -13.95 -7.84 -23.99
CA TYR A 356 -12.74 -7.35 -23.33
C TYR A 356 -11.62 -7.19 -24.36
N VAL A 357 -11.05 -6.00 -24.40
CA VAL A 357 -9.84 -5.69 -25.15
C VAL A 357 -8.74 -5.23 -24.19
N ALA A 358 -7.49 -5.31 -24.65
CA ALA A 358 -6.38 -4.77 -23.88
C ALA A 358 -6.61 -3.28 -23.62
N GLY A 359 -6.53 -2.87 -22.35
CA GLY A 359 -6.63 -1.46 -22.00
C GLY A 359 -5.39 -0.68 -22.42
N THR A 360 -5.56 0.62 -22.58
CA THR A 360 -4.47 1.57 -22.76
C THR A 360 -4.53 2.65 -21.68
N LYS A 361 -3.43 3.39 -21.52
CA LYS A 361 -3.36 4.55 -20.63
C LYS A 361 -4.41 5.63 -20.93
N ASP A 362 -5.01 5.61 -22.12
CA ASP A 362 -5.97 6.61 -22.58
C ASP A 362 -7.43 6.15 -22.37
N ASN A 363 -7.69 4.85 -22.20
CA ASN A 363 -9.06 4.35 -22.02
C ASN A 363 -9.60 4.52 -20.58
N THR A 364 -8.73 4.41 -19.57
CA THR A 364 -9.15 4.37 -18.15
C THR A 364 -8.14 5.12 -17.30
N VAL A 365 -8.64 5.81 -16.26
CA VAL A 365 -7.80 6.48 -15.27
C VAL A 365 -6.97 5.44 -14.53
N LEU A 366 -5.65 5.65 -14.55
CA LEU A 366 -4.71 4.87 -13.76
C LEU A 366 -4.66 5.53 -12.39
N TRP A 367 -5.23 4.87 -11.38
CA TRP A 367 -5.32 5.47 -10.05
C TRP A 367 -3.95 5.55 -9.38
N TYR A 368 -3.12 4.52 -9.55
CA TYR A 368 -1.78 4.45 -8.98
C TYR A 368 -0.73 5.01 -9.95
N GLN A 369 0.10 5.92 -9.45
CA GLN A 369 1.14 6.66 -10.18
C GLN A 369 2.56 6.33 -9.68
N GLY A 370 2.66 5.52 -8.62
CA GLY A 370 3.92 5.08 -8.05
C GLY A 370 4.60 3.98 -8.86
N GLU A 371 5.68 3.45 -8.29
CA GLU A 371 6.43 2.33 -8.86
C GLU A 371 5.65 1.01 -8.69
N ASP A 372 5.57 0.23 -9.76
CA ASP A 372 4.90 -1.08 -9.76
C ASP A 372 5.79 -2.13 -10.43
N SER A 373 6.77 -2.62 -9.67
CA SER A 373 7.65 -3.73 -10.02
C SER A 373 7.33 -4.98 -9.20
N GLY A 374 7.82 -6.13 -9.66
CA GLY A 374 7.75 -7.38 -8.90
C GLY A 374 8.55 -7.42 -7.59
N THR A 375 9.25 -6.34 -7.23
CA THR A 375 9.97 -6.20 -5.96
C THR A 375 8.97 -6.13 -4.81
N PRO A 376 9.21 -6.77 -3.64
CA PRO A 376 8.38 -6.58 -2.46
C PRO A 376 8.32 -5.10 -2.04
N ALA A 377 7.14 -4.61 -1.65
CA ALA A 377 6.94 -3.20 -1.33
C ALA A 377 7.90 -2.68 -0.26
N ILE A 378 8.22 -3.49 0.76
CA ILE A 378 9.14 -3.13 1.85
C ILE A 378 10.57 -2.85 1.37
N ASP A 379 10.99 -3.49 0.28
CA ASP A 379 12.35 -3.41 -0.26
C ASP A 379 12.51 -2.29 -1.31
N THR A 380 11.40 -1.63 -1.68
CA THR A 380 11.42 -0.51 -2.66
C THR A 380 12.16 0.72 -2.14
N GLN A 381 12.32 0.83 -0.82
CA GLN A 381 13.15 1.84 -0.18
C GLN A 381 13.90 1.22 0.99
N SER A 382 15.14 1.66 1.19
CA SER A 382 15.96 1.20 2.31
C SER A 382 16.79 2.32 2.89
N VAL A 383 17.15 2.17 4.16
CA VAL A 383 17.97 3.11 4.92
C VAL A 383 19.21 2.39 5.43
N GLN A 384 20.38 2.93 5.12
CA GLN A 384 21.65 2.44 5.65
C GLN A 384 21.76 2.77 7.14
N ILE A 385 21.97 1.74 7.96
CA ILE A 385 22.06 1.86 9.41
C ILE A 385 23.48 1.72 9.93
N SER A 386 24.36 1.12 9.14
CA SER A 386 25.80 0.97 9.39
C SER A 386 26.54 0.79 8.05
N ALA A 387 27.85 0.62 8.10
CA ALA A 387 28.67 0.43 6.89
C ALA A 387 28.33 -0.83 6.07
N GLY A 388 27.64 -1.81 6.66
CA GLY A 388 27.32 -3.09 6.00
C GLY A 388 25.88 -3.55 6.17
N ALA A 389 24.98 -2.69 6.66
CA ALA A 389 23.60 -3.07 6.91
C ALA A 389 22.61 -1.96 6.55
N SER A 390 21.48 -2.37 5.98
CA SER A 390 20.33 -1.52 5.67
C SER A 390 19.03 -2.19 6.11
N ILE A 391 18.00 -1.36 6.32
CA ILE A 391 16.65 -1.82 6.64
C ILE A 391 15.70 -1.32 5.56
N GLY A 392 14.85 -2.21 5.03
CA GLY A 392 13.76 -1.87 4.13
C GLY A 392 12.63 -1.14 4.87
N THR A 393 12.15 -0.05 4.29
CA THR A 393 11.11 0.83 4.84
C THR A 393 10.12 1.29 3.77
N GLY A 394 10.07 0.61 2.63
CA GLY A 394 9.20 0.93 1.52
C GLY A 394 7.73 0.54 1.78
N ALA A 395 6.82 1.16 1.05
CA ALA A 395 5.41 0.83 1.03
C ALA A 395 4.80 1.27 -0.31
N ARG A 396 3.74 0.58 -0.76
CA ARG A 396 3.03 0.95 -1.99
C ARG A 396 1.53 1.00 -1.77
N ALA A 397 0.86 1.97 -2.40
CA ALA A 397 -0.60 2.06 -2.33
C ALA A 397 -1.26 0.91 -3.10
N ASN A 398 -0.62 0.39 -4.15
CA ASN A 398 -1.13 -0.71 -4.95
C ASN A 398 -0.89 -2.11 -4.34
N ASP A 399 -0.54 -2.21 -3.05
CA ASP A 399 -0.50 -3.49 -2.36
C ASP A 399 -1.90 -4.16 -2.40
N GLY A 400 -1.93 -5.48 -2.61
CA GLY A 400 -3.17 -6.20 -2.92
C GLY A 400 -4.25 -6.11 -1.84
N SER A 401 -3.86 -6.01 -0.56
CA SER A 401 -4.80 -5.83 0.55
C SER A 401 -5.41 -4.42 0.56
N ILE A 402 -4.64 -3.39 0.21
CA ILE A 402 -5.14 -2.01 0.06
C ILE A 402 -6.09 -1.95 -1.13
N GLN A 403 -5.73 -2.54 -2.27
CA GLN A 403 -6.60 -2.63 -3.45
C GLN A 403 -7.94 -3.31 -3.12
N GLN A 404 -7.93 -4.38 -2.31
CA GLN A 404 -9.16 -5.06 -1.89
C GLN A 404 -10.04 -4.19 -1.00
N VAL A 405 -9.47 -3.46 -0.03
CA VAL A 405 -10.24 -2.50 0.78
C VAL A 405 -10.87 -1.41 -0.11
N LEU A 406 -10.09 -0.80 -1.01
CA LEU A 406 -10.60 0.20 -1.95
C LEU A 406 -11.71 -0.38 -2.86
N THR A 407 -11.54 -1.63 -3.31
CA THR A 407 -12.55 -2.36 -4.10
C THR A 407 -13.83 -2.61 -3.29
N GLY A 408 -13.70 -2.97 -2.01
CA GLY A 408 -14.83 -3.17 -1.10
C GLY A 408 -15.62 -1.88 -0.90
N LEU A 409 -14.93 -0.77 -0.61
CA LEU A 409 -15.55 0.56 -0.46
C LEU A 409 -16.24 1.02 -1.75
N ALA A 410 -15.59 0.85 -2.90
CA ALA A 410 -16.20 1.12 -4.20
C ALA A 410 -17.44 0.25 -4.48
N THR A 411 -17.37 -1.04 -4.12
CA THR A 411 -18.51 -1.94 -4.25
C THR A 411 -19.69 -1.45 -3.42
N MET A 412 -19.47 -1.02 -2.18
CA MET A 412 -20.52 -0.40 -1.36
C MET A 412 -21.06 0.88 -1.99
N ALA A 413 -20.17 1.78 -2.41
CA ALA A 413 -20.54 3.09 -2.95
C ALA A 413 -21.39 2.99 -4.23
N TYR A 414 -21.13 1.99 -5.07
CA TYR A 414 -21.76 1.87 -6.39
C TYR A 414 -22.79 0.75 -6.53
N ALA A 415 -22.73 -0.33 -5.74
CA ALA A 415 -23.66 -1.46 -5.85
C ALA A 415 -24.82 -1.45 -4.85
N LEU A 416 -24.73 -0.72 -3.72
CA LEU A 416 -25.87 -0.61 -2.80
C LEU A 416 -27.08 0.00 -3.51
N PRO A 417 -28.33 -0.38 -3.21
CA PRO A 417 -29.50 0.21 -3.87
C PRO A 417 -29.58 1.74 -3.73
N ALA A 418 -29.82 2.44 -4.83
CA ALA A 418 -30.05 3.89 -4.81
C ALA A 418 -31.48 4.27 -4.35
N THR A 419 -32.41 3.31 -4.38
CA THR A 419 -33.83 3.50 -4.07
C THR A 419 -34.36 2.35 -3.23
N THR A 420 -35.37 2.61 -2.40
CA THR A 420 -35.97 1.64 -1.47
C THR A 420 -37.02 0.71 -2.12
N GLY A 421 -36.74 0.17 -3.32
CA GLY A 421 -37.65 -0.71 -4.08
C GLY A 421 -37.81 -2.14 -3.52
N GLY A 422 -38.55 -2.99 -4.25
CA GLY A 422 -38.95 -4.35 -3.80
C GLY A 422 -37.78 -5.32 -3.53
N ASP A 423 -36.69 -5.23 -4.28
CA ASP A 423 -35.55 -6.17 -4.19
C ASP A 423 -34.38 -5.68 -3.32
N VAL A 424 -34.61 -4.63 -2.51
CA VAL A 424 -33.53 -3.96 -1.76
C VAL A 424 -32.83 -4.87 -0.77
N ASN A 425 -33.56 -5.75 -0.09
CA ASN A 425 -32.93 -6.70 0.85
C ASN A 425 -31.97 -7.66 0.14
N THR A 426 -32.38 -8.20 -1.01
CA THR A 426 -31.55 -9.09 -1.83
C THR A 426 -30.34 -8.37 -2.39
N ALA A 427 -30.53 -7.16 -2.93
CA ALA A 427 -29.44 -6.33 -3.42
C ALA A 427 -28.45 -5.96 -2.30
N TYR A 428 -28.96 -5.58 -1.13
CA TYR A 428 -28.13 -5.26 0.02
C TYR A 428 -27.32 -6.48 0.48
N GLN A 429 -27.96 -7.65 0.60
CA GLN A 429 -27.27 -8.89 0.96
C GLN A 429 -26.16 -9.25 -0.06
N ALA A 430 -26.42 -9.10 -1.36
CA ALA A 430 -25.40 -9.32 -2.38
C ALA A 430 -24.19 -8.39 -2.21
N VAL A 431 -24.40 -7.15 -1.78
CA VAL A 431 -23.31 -6.23 -1.43
C VAL A 431 -22.60 -6.65 -0.15
N VAL A 432 -23.32 -7.06 0.89
CA VAL A 432 -22.72 -7.60 2.13
C VAL A 432 -21.78 -8.75 1.81
N ASP A 433 -22.24 -9.71 1.01
CA ASP A 433 -21.44 -10.88 0.64
C ASP A 433 -20.19 -10.46 -0.16
N ARG A 434 -20.38 -9.56 -1.14
CA ARG A 434 -19.29 -9.19 -2.04
C ARG A 434 -18.32 -8.19 -1.44
N ALA A 435 -18.79 -7.03 -1.03
CA ALA A 435 -17.95 -6.00 -0.40
C ALA A 435 -17.41 -6.48 0.95
N GLY A 436 -18.22 -7.17 1.76
CA GLY A 436 -17.79 -7.72 3.04
C GLY A 436 -16.63 -8.72 2.88
N SER A 437 -16.65 -9.58 1.86
CA SER A 437 -15.52 -10.48 1.58
C SER A 437 -14.22 -9.70 1.30
N LEU A 438 -14.29 -8.65 0.48
CA LEU A 438 -13.13 -7.82 0.11
C LEU A 438 -12.59 -7.01 1.30
N LEU A 439 -13.47 -6.46 2.14
CA LEU A 439 -13.10 -5.67 3.32
C LEU A 439 -12.42 -6.51 4.42
N THR A 440 -12.50 -7.85 4.37
CA THR A 440 -11.72 -8.71 5.29
C THR A 440 -10.22 -8.42 5.19
N SER A 441 -9.72 -8.00 4.03
CA SER A 441 -8.30 -7.68 3.78
C SER A 441 -7.77 -6.50 4.61
N ALA A 442 -8.63 -5.78 5.33
CA ALA A 442 -8.17 -4.86 6.36
C ALA A 442 -7.40 -5.59 7.50
N TYR A 443 -7.80 -6.83 7.83
CA TYR A 443 -7.30 -7.56 9.01
C TYR A 443 -7.10 -9.08 8.83
N THR A 444 -7.57 -9.69 7.75
CA THR A 444 -7.44 -11.13 7.46
C THR A 444 -6.34 -11.36 6.44
N SER A 445 -5.31 -12.13 6.80
CA SER A 445 -4.12 -12.28 5.97
C SER A 445 -4.42 -12.93 4.60
N PRO A 446 -3.84 -12.41 3.49
CA PRO A 446 -2.99 -11.22 3.41
C PRO A 446 -3.76 -9.91 3.65
N SER A 447 -3.27 -9.08 4.57
CA SER A 447 -3.99 -7.89 5.07
C SER A 447 -3.17 -6.60 5.10
N ILE A 448 -3.85 -5.47 5.29
CA ILE A 448 -3.18 -4.20 5.59
C ILE A 448 -2.44 -4.29 6.94
N GLN A 449 -3.01 -4.99 7.93
CA GLN A 449 -2.37 -5.22 9.22
C GLN A 449 -1.04 -5.99 9.13
N ASP A 450 -0.89 -6.89 8.16
CA ASP A 450 0.38 -7.58 7.91
C ASP A 450 1.47 -6.57 7.49
N THR A 451 1.11 -5.63 6.61
CA THR A 451 2.02 -4.55 6.16
C THR A 451 2.36 -3.60 7.30
N VAL A 452 1.37 -3.22 8.11
CA VAL A 452 1.57 -2.44 9.34
C VAL A 452 2.54 -3.15 10.29
N THR A 453 2.41 -4.46 10.44
CA THR A 453 3.28 -5.27 11.31
C THR A 453 4.71 -5.30 10.78
N GLN A 454 4.88 -5.48 9.46
CA GLN A 454 6.21 -5.45 8.82
C GLN A 454 6.91 -4.09 9.00
N LEU A 455 6.19 -2.99 8.76
CA LEU A 455 6.72 -1.63 8.96
C LEU A 455 7.01 -1.34 10.44
N SER A 456 6.18 -1.84 11.35
CA SER A 456 6.42 -1.72 12.80
C SER A 456 7.69 -2.46 13.23
N LEU A 457 7.93 -3.65 12.67
CA LEU A 457 9.19 -4.38 12.89
C LEU A 457 10.39 -3.62 12.31
N ALA A 458 10.26 -3.01 11.14
CA ALA A 458 11.30 -2.15 10.56
C ALA A 458 11.59 -0.95 11.48
N SER A 459 10.56 -0.29 12.03
CA SER A 459 10.69 0.81 13.00
C SER A 459 11.40 0.37 14.29
N ALA A 460 11.11 -0.83 14.80
CA ALA A 460 11.81 -1.40 15.95
C ALA A 460 13.29 -1.67 15.65
N ARG A 461 13.61 -2.21 14.47
CA ARG A 461 15.00 -2.43 14.04
C ARG A 461 15.77 -1.11 13.86
N LEU A 462 15.13 -0.08 13.30
CA LEU A 462 15.70 1.28 13.21
C LEU A 462 15.99 1.85 14.60
N THR A 463 15.09 1.65 15.57
CA THR A 463 15.27 2.09 16.96
C THR A 463 16.47 1.41 17.62
N ASN A 464 16.61 0.09 17.43
CA ASN A 464 17.77 -0.64 17.94
C ASN A 464 19.08 -0.16 17.30
N ALA A 465 19.08 0.06 15.98
CA ALA A 465 20.24 0.59 15.27
C ALA A 465 20.61 2.01 15.73
N SER A 466 19.62 2.87 15.99
CA SER A 466 19.83 4.20 16.56
C SER A 466 20.54 4.13 17.91
N SER A 467 20.07 3.24 18.81
CA SER A 467 20.69 3.03 20.12
C SER A 467 22.13 2.52 20.01
N THR A 468 22.39 1.54 19.13
CA THR A 468 23.75 1.03 18.90
C THR A 468 24.67 2.11 18.32
N ASN A 469 24.18 2.91 17.37
CA ASN A 469 24.95 4.01 16.79
C ASN A 469 25.28 5.06 17.83
N ALA A 470 24.32 5.45 18.69
CA ALA A 470 24.55 6.39 19.78
C ALA A 470 25.60 5.88 20.79
N ALA A 471 25.54 4.60 21.19
CA ALA A 471 26.55 4.00 22.07
C ALA A 471 27.96 3.98 21.42
N THR A 472 28.01 3.70 20.12
CA THR A 472 29.27 3.71 19.35
C THR A 472 29.81 5.13 19.21
N GLN A 473 28.96 6.12 18.92
CA GLN A 473 29.34 7.54 18.87
C GLN A 473 29.95 7.98 20.20
N ASN A 474 29.34 7.65 21.33
CA ASN A 474 29.88 7.99 22.66
C ASN A 474 31.26 7.37 22.90
N THR A 475 31.46 6.13 22.46
CA THR A 475 32.77 5.44 22.61
C THR A 475 33.85 6.06 21.72
N VAL A 476 33.50 6.39 20.47
CA VAL A 476 34.39 7.07 19.52
C VAL A 476 34.71 8.48 20.02
N GLN A 477 33.73 9.22 20.55
CA GLN A 477 33.92 10.54 21.13
C GLN A 477 34.85 10.48 22.34
N ASN A 478 34.65 9.53 23.27
CA ASN A 478 35.55 9.33 24.41
C ASN A 478 36.99 9.00 23.96
N THR A 479 37.14 8.28 22.84
CA THR A 479 38.46 7.99 22.26
C THR A 479 39.11 9.24 21.69
N ILE A 480 38.35 10.08 20.98
CA ILE A 480 38.82 11.39 20.49
C ILE A 480 39.22 12.27 21.67
N ASP A 481 38.35 12.37 22.67
CA ASP A 481 38.57 13.16 23.88
C ASP A 481 39.82 12.69 24.64
N GLY A 482 40.03 11.38 24.78
CA GLY A 482 41.23 10.82 25.42
C GLY A 482 42.53 11.07 24.64
N ILE A 483 42.46 11.32 23.33
CA ILE A 483 43.61 11.66 22.49
C ILE A 483 43.84 13.18 22.44
N GLU A 484 42.76 13.95 22.37
CA GLU A 484 42.82 15.40 22.16
C GLU A 484 42.89 16.19 23.45
N GLN A 485 42.35 15.72 24.57
CA GLN A 485 42.37 16.45 25.84
C GLN A 485 43.73 16.31 26.52
N ALA A 486 44.28 17.42 26.99
CA ALA A 486 45.53 17.43 27.73
C ALA A 486 45.23 17.31 29.24
N PRO A 487 45.73 16.28 29.95
CA PRO A 487 45.50 16.14 31.39
C PRO A 487 46.19 17.28 32.14
N THR A 488 45.40 18.20 32.70
CA THR A 488 45.86 19.45 33.30
C THR A 488 46.96 19.24 34.34
N GLU A 489 46.83 18.21 35.18
CA GLU A 489 47.79 17.88 36.24
C GLU A 489 49.15 17.49 35.66
N GLU A 490 49.17 16.71 34.58
CA GLU A 490 50.40 16.29 33.90
C GLU A 490 51.04 17.46 33.14
N VAL A 491 50.23 18.27 32.47
CA VAL A 491 50.68 19.44 31.72
C VAL A 491 51.25 20.49 32.66
N VAL A 492 50.61 20.75 33.80
CA VAL A 492 51.08 21.70 34.83
C VAL A 492 52.38 21.20 35.47
N ALA A 493 52.50 19.91 35.76
CA ALA A 493 53.75 19.32 36.27
C ALA A 493 54.91 19.48 35.26
N LYS A 494 54.65 19.22 33.98
CA LYS A 494 55.63 19.43 32.89
C LYS A 494 55.97 20.91 32.71
N LEU A 495 54.98 21.80 32.82
CA LEU A 495 55.18 23.24 32.72
C LEU A 495 56.11 23.73 33.84
N LEU A 496 55.91 23.24 35.06
CA LEU A 496 56.75 23.57 36.21
C LEU A 496 58.20 23.07 36.02
N ASP A 497 58.40 21.85 35.52
CA ASP A 497 59.74 21.34 35.18
C ASP A 497 60.44 22.22 34.14
N VAL A 498 59.74 22.57 33.05
CA VAL A 498 60.28 23.44 31.99
C VAL A 498 60.61 24.83 32.53
N GLN A 499 59.76 25.41 33.39
CA GLN A 499 60.05 26.69 34.05
C GLN A 499 61.30 26.62 34.93
N ASN A 500 61.43 25.56 35.74
CA ASN A 500 62.61 25.35 36.60
C ASN A 500 63.89 25.21 35.76
N ARG A 501 63.83 24.45 34.66
CA ARG A 501 64.96 24.26 33.73
C ARG A 501 65.32 25.55 32.98
N LEU A 502 64.34 26.37 32.59
CA LEU A 502 64.57 27.69 32.01
C LEU A 502 65.26 28.63 33.00
N GLN A 503 64.79 28.70 34.24
CA GLN A 503 65.40 29.51 35.29
C GLN A 503 66.86 29.09 35.55
N ALA A 504 67.13 27.79 35.66
CA ALA A 504 68.47 27.26 35.81
C ALA A 504 69.37 27.59 34.60
N SER A 505 68.86 27.46 33.37
CA SER A 505 69.60 27.81 32.15
C SER A 505 69.92 29.31 32.05
N TYR A 506 69.02 30.18 32.50
CA TYR A 506 69.28 31.62 32.57
C TYR A 506 70.33 31.96 33.63
N GLN A 507 70.29 31.32 34.80
CA GLN A 507 71.32 31.49 35.83
C GLN A 507 72.70 31.04 35.34
N ILE A 508 72.79 29.89 34.67
CA ILE A 508 74.05 29.37 34.08
C ILE A 508 74.55 30.29 32.96
N THR A 509 73.66 30.79 32.10
CA THR A 509 74.04 31.73 31.04
C THR A 509 74.53 33.05 31.63
N ALA A 510 73.91 33.53 32.72
CA ALA A 510 74.33 34.73 33.44
C ALA A 510 75.69 34.55 34.13
N THR A 511 75.99 33.38 34.71
CA THR A 511 77.32 33.10 35.30
C THR A 511 78.41 32.94 34.22
N LEU A 512 78.11 32.29 33.09
CA LEU A 512 79.01 32.21 31.92
C LEU A 512 79.24 33.56 31.22
N SER A 513 78.21 34.41 31.13
CA SER A 513 78.32 35.78 30.61
C SER A 513 79.19 36.66 31.51
N LYS A 514 79.07 36.53 32.83
CA LYS A 514 79.96 37.19 33.80
C LYS A 514 81.41 36.70 33.70
N LEU A 515 81.64 35.43 33.34
CA LEU A 515 82.99 34.86 33.15
C LEU A 515 83.64 35.22 31.80
N SER A 516 82.88 35.47 30.73
CA SER A 516 83.40 35.50 29.35
C SER A 516 83.65 36.89 28.74
N LEU A 517 83.39 37.99 29.43
CA LEU A 517 83.77 39.31 28.90
C LEU A 517 84.28 40.31 29.93
N VAL A 518 83.86 40.25 31.20
CA VAL A 518 84.32 41.24 32.21
C VAL A 518 85.60 40.78 32.92
N ASN A 519 85.78 39.47 33.15
CA ASN A 519 87.00 38.93 33.77
C ASN A 519 88.17 38.72 32.79
N TYR A 520 88.02 38.98 31.49
CA TYR A 520 89.13 38.92 30.53
C TYR A 520 89.70 40.31 30.17
N ILE A 521 89.07 41.39 30.64
CA ILE A 521 89.55 42.77 30.49
C ILE A 521 89.65 43.51 31.84
N SER A 522 89.74 42.75 32.94
CA SER A 522 90.26 43.24 34.23
C SER A 522 91.65 42.68 34.45
#